data_AF-A0A074W2Y3-F1
#
_entry.id   AF-A0A074W2Y3-F1
#
_cell.length_a   1.000
_cell.length_b   1.000
_cell.length_c   1.000
_cell.angle_alpha   90.00
_cell.angle_beta   90.00
_cell.angle_gamma   90.00
#
_symmetry.space_group_name_H-M   'P 1'
#
loop_
_entity.id
_entity.type
_entity.pdbx_description
1 polymer ?
#
loop_
_entity_poly.entity_id
_entity_poly.type
_entity_poly.pdbx_seq_one_letter_code
_entity_poly.pdbx_strand_id
1 'polypeptide(L)' 'FRKQEEIEKGKAKLPQGEPVKILTSCPACLQGLSRYTDDANIKADYVVIEMAKHLLGENWQDEFVQKASNGGIERVLL' A
#
# COMPACT_ATOMS: atom_id res chain seq x y z
N PHE A 1 -9.34 -7.08 -18.35
CA PHE A 1 -8.70 -6.44 -19.51
C PHE A 1 -8.72 -4.92 -19.42
N ARG A 2 -9.86 -4.21 -19.53
CA ARG A 2 -9.88 -2.73 -19.51
C ARG A 2 -9.07 -2.06 -18.39
N LYS A 3 -9.11 -2.56 -17.15
CA LYS A 3 -8.34 -1.96 -16.04
C LYS A 3 -6.83 -2.12 -16.21
N GLN A 4 -6.36 -3.27 -16.71
CA GLN A 4 -4.94 -3.52 -16.97
C GLN A 4 -4.42 -2.60 -18.08
N GLU A 5 -5.17 -2.47 -19.18
CA GLU A 5 -4.80 -1.55 -20.27
C GLU A 5 -4.66 -0.11 -19.77
N GLU A 6 -5.55 0.35 -18.89
CA GLU A 6 -5.45 1.70 -18.31
C GLU A 6 -4.24 1.84 -17.36
N ILE A 7 -3.89 0.78 -16.62
CA ILE A 7 -2.68 0.76 -15.78
C ILE A 7 -1.42 0.85 -16.65
N GLU A 8 -1.33 0.06 -17.71
CA GLU A 8 -0.19 0.06 -18.64
C GLU A 8 -0.05 1.41 -19.35
N LYS A 9 -1.17 1.99 -19.83
CA LYS A 9 -1.19 3.34 -20.40
C LYS A 9 -0.73 4.40 -19.40
N GLY A 10 -1.13 4.29 -18.14
CA GLY A 10 -0.68 5.17 -17.07
C GLY A 10 0.82 5.04 -16.81
N LYS A 11 1.31 3.81 -16.69
CA LYS A 11 2.72 3.48 -16.46
C LYS A 11 3.64 3.95 -17.58
N ALA A 12 3.19 3.89 -18.83
CA ALA A 12 3.93 4.39 -19.99
C ALA A 12 4.20 5.91 -19.94
N LYS A 13 3.44 6.67 -19.14
CA LYS A 13 3.63 8.12 -18.96
C LYS A 13 4.62 8.47 -17.84
N LEU A 14 5.06 7.49 -17.06
CA LEU A 14 6.00 7.68 -15.95
C LEU A 14 7.44 7.41 -16.42
N PRO A 15 8.46 7.87 -15.67
CA PRO A 15 9.85 7.53 -15.93
C PRO A 15 10.04 6.00 -16.02
N GLN A 16 10.71 5.56 -17.09
CA GLN A 16 10.95 4.14 -17.33
C GLN A 16 12.16 3.66 -16.52
N GLY A 17 12.10 2.44 -15.99
CA GLY A 17 13.20 1.82 -15.22
C GLY A 17 13.09 1.97 -13.71
N GLU A 18 12.18 2.82 -13.21
CA GLU A 18 11.91 2.93 -11.77
C GLU A 18 10.71 2.08 -11.33
N PRO A 19 10.72 1.53 -10.09
CA PRO A 19 9.55 0.85 -9.53
C PRO A 19 8.35 1.79 -9.42
N VAL A 20 7.25 1.44 -10.09
CA VAL A 20 5.98 2.17 -10.02
C VAL A 20 5.06 1.56 -8.97
N LYS A 21 4.52 2.41 -8.09
CA LYS A 21 3.46 2.03 -7.13
C LYS A 21 2.16 2.79 -7.43
N ILE A 22 1.03 2.12 -7.21
CA ILE A 22 -0.30 2.73 -7.12
C ILE A 22 -0.67 2.86 -5.65
N LEU A 23 -1.06 4.07 -5.24
CA LEU A 23 -1.52 4.33 -3.88
C LEU A 23 -3.05 4.42 -3.84
N THR A 24 -3.66 3.73 -2.88
CA THR A 24 -5.12 3.74 -2.68
C THR A 24 -5.46 3.90 -1.20
N SER A 25 -6.60 4.49 -0.89
CA SER A 25 -7.20 4.48 0.46
C SER A 25 -8.31 3.45 0.60
N CYS A 26 -8.80 2.89 -0.52
CA CYS A 26 -9.92 1.96 -0.53
C CYS A 26 -9.44 0.50 -0.39
N PRO A 27 -9.87 -0.25 0.65
CA PRO A 27 -9.45 -1.64 0.86
C PRO A 27 -9.85 -2.60 -0.26
N ALA A 28 -11.08 -2.46 -0.77
CA ALA A 28 -11.55 -3.27 -1.89
C ALA A 28 -10.73 -3.02 -3.16
N CYS A 29 -10.31 -1.76 -3.39
CA CYS A 29 -9.44 -1.41 -4.50
C CYS A 29 -8.06 -2.02 -4.33
N LEU A 30 -7.46 -2.00 -3.14
CA LEU A 30 -6.16 -2.64 -2.92
C LEU A 30 -6.21 -4.12 -3.29
N GLN A 31 -7.16 -4.86 -2.72
CA GLN A 31 -7.35 -6.28 -3.03
C GLN A 31 -7.58 -6.52 -4.53
N GLY A 32 -8.36 -5.66 -5.19
CA GLY A 32 -8.61 -5.75 -6.63
C GLY A 32 -7.38 -5.44 -7.48
N LEU A 33 -6.56 -4.47 -7.05
CA LEU A 33 -5.36 -4.02 -7.75
C LEU A 33 -4.18 -4.99 -7.58
N SER A 34 -4.08 -5.68 -6.44
CA SER A 34 -3.06 -6.70 -6.19
C SER A 34 -3.04 -7.82 -7.22
N ARG A 35 -4.16 -8.05 -7.93
CA ARG A 35 -4.25 -9.02 -9.03
C ARG A 35 -3.39 -8.63 -10.25
N TYR A 36 -3.07 -7.36 -10.43
CA TYR A 36 -2.28 -6.87 -11.57
C TYR A 36 -0.79 -6.73 -11.25
N THR A 37 -0.36 -7.15 -10.06
CA THR A 37 1.04 -7.00 -9.65
C THR A 37 1.98 -7.80 -10.52
N ASP A 38 1.61 -9.05 -10.84
CA ASP A 38 2.43 -9.92 -11.69
C ASP A 38 2.28 -9.53 -13.17
N ASP A 39 1.06 -9.22 -13.61
CA ASP A 39 0.75 -8.96 -15.03
C ASP A 39 1.32 -7.63 -15.55
N ALA A 40 1.29 -6.57 -14.74
CA ALA A 40 1.70 -5.22 -15.17
C ALA A 40 2.99 -4.73 -14.46
N ASN A 41 3.60 -5.58 -13.62
CA ASN A 41 4.76 -5.26 -12.79
C ASN A 41 4.56 -3.92 -12.05
N ILE A 42 3.45 -3.82 -11.31
CA ILE A 42 3.09 -2.66 -10.48
C ILE A 42 2.79 -3.11 -9.05
N LYS A 43 3.21 -2.34 -8.06
CA LYS A 43 2.80 -2.59 -6.66
C LYS A 43 1.62 -1.71 -6.32
N ALA A 44 0.67 -2.22 -5.55
CA ALA A 44 -0.39 -1.41 -4.96
C ALA A 44 -0.17 -1.36 -3.44
N ASP A 45 -0.32 -0.17 -2.84
CA ASP A 45 -0.17 0.02 -1.40
C ASP A 45 -1.16 1.06 -0.87
N TYR A 46 -1.31 1.12 0.45
CA TYR A 46 -2.10 2.14 1.10
C TYR A 46 -1.36 3.46 1.18
N VAL A 47 -2.03 4.55 0.79
CA VAL A 47 -1.47 5.90 0.88
C VAL A 47 -1.05 6.26 2.32
N VAL A 48 -1.81 5.80 3.31
CA VAL A 48 -1.53 6.07 4.73
C VAL A 48 -0.25 5.38 5.20
N ILE A 49 0.02 4.17 4.70
CA ILE A 49 1.21 3.40 5.08
C ILE A 49 2.47 4.06 4.50
N GLU A 50 2.42 4.50 3.24
CA GLU A 50 3.54 5.21 2.60
C GLU A 50 3.80 6.57 3.27
N MET A 51 2.74 7.29 3.66
CA MET A 51 2.88 8.51 4.46
C MET A 51 3.51 8.23 5.83
N ALA A 52 3.09 7.15 6.51
CA ALA A 52 3.64 6.79 7.81
C ALA A 52 5.14 6.48 7.71
N LYS A 53 5.58 5.70 6.71
CA LYS A 53 7.01 5.45 6.46
C LYS A 53 7.81 6.73 6.22
N HIS A 54 7.27 7.64 5.40
CA HIS A 54 7.95 8.90 5.07
C HIS A 54 8.01 9.88 6.24
N LEU A 55 6.97 9.95 7.08
CA LEU A 55 6.87 10.93 8.17
C LEU A 55 7.43 10.41 9.51
N LEU A 56 7.26 9.12 9.77
CA LEU A 56 7.57 8.49 11.06
C LEU A 56 8.76 7.51 10.97
N GLY A 57 9.28 7.26 9.77
CA GLY A 57 10.38 6.32 9.51
C GLY A 57 9.91 4.89 9.31
N GLU A 58 10.79 4.01 8.78
CA GLU A 58 10.44 2.63 8.44
C GLU A 58 9.97 1.78 9.65
N ASN A 59 10.43 2.11 10.86
CA ASN A 59 10.11 1.39 12.10
C ASN A 59 8.81 1.83 12.78
N TRP A 60 8.02 2.71 12.14
CA TRP A 60 6.84 3.34 12.73
C TRP A 60 5.81 2.35 13.29
N GLN A 61 5.64 1.20 12.63
CA GLN A 61 4.62 0.23 12.98
C GLN A 61 4.96 -0.48 14.29
N ASP A 62 6.21 -0.88 14.47
CA ASP A 62 6.66 -1.54 15.70
C ASP A 62 6.61 -0.59 16.89
N GLU A 63 7.03 0.67 16.69
CA GLU A 63 6.90 1.72 17.70
C GLU A 63 5.45 1.99 18.08
N PHE A 64 4.55 2.00 17.08
CA PHE A 64 3.12 2.16 17.31
C PHE A 64 2.55 1.01 18.15
N VAL A 65 2.89 -0.24 17.81
CA VAL A 65 2.44 -1.43 18.55
C VAL A 65 2.95 -1.41 19.98
N GLN A 66 4.23 -1.11 20.21
CA GLN A 66 4.80 -1.02 21.56
C GLN A 66 4.10 0.05 22.41
N LYS A 67 3.86 1.25 21.84
CA LYS A 67 3.14 2.33 22.53
C LYS A 67 1.70 1.92 22.86
N ALA A 68 1.01 1.27 21.93
CA ALA A 68 -0.36 0.80 22.14
C ALA A 68 -0.43 -0.33 23.18
N SER A 69 0.53 -1.26 23.18
CA SER A 69 0.56 -2.38 24.13
C SER A 69 0.85 -1.96 25.57
N ASN A 70 1.66 -0.92 25.77
CA ASN A 70 2.05 -0.45 27.10
C ASN A 70 0.91 0.26 27.86
N GLY A 71 -0.19 0.62 27.19
CA GLY A 71 -1.38 1.23 27.78
C GLY A 71 -2.50 0.26 28.19
N GLY A 72 -2.34 -1.04 27.95
CA GLY A 72 -3.37 -2.05 28.15
C GLY A 72 -4.23 -2.26 26.90
N ILE A 73 -3.92 -3.29 26.11
CA ILE A 73 -4.77 -3.72 24.99
C ILE A 73 -5.91 -4.57 25.57
N GLU A 74 -7.14 -4.03 25.58
CA GLU A 74 -8.33 -4.83 25.83
C GLU A 74 -8.53 -5.81 24.67
N ARG A 75 -8.48 -7.11 24.97
CA ARG A 75 -8.68 -8.17 23.97
C ARG A 75 -10.15 -8.57 23.96
N VAL A 76 -10.84 -8.29 22.86
CA VAL A 76 -12.16 -8.85 22.59
C VAL A 76 -11.95 -10.20 21.90
N LEU A 77 -12.15 -11.28 22.65
CA LEU A 77 -12.21 -12.64 22.10
C LEU A 77 -13.66 -12.86 21.62
N LEU A 78 -13.85 -13.04 20.32
CA LEU A 78 -15.12 -13.46 19.70
C LEU A 78 -15.12 -14.98 19.50
#